data_AF-A0A485KWA2-F1
#
_entry.id   AF-A0A485KWA2-F1
#
_cell.length_a   1.000
_cell.length_b   1.000
_cell.length_c   1.000
_cell.angle_alpha   90.00
_cell.angle_beta   90.00
_cell.angle_gamma   90.00
#
_symmetry.space_group_name_H-M   'P 1'
#
loop_
_entity.id
_entity.type
_entity.pdbx_description
1 polymer ?
#
loop_
_entity_poly.entity_id
_entity_poly.type
_entity_poly.pdbx_seq_one_letter_code
_entity_poly.pdbx_strand_id
1 'polypeptide(L)'
;MVACPATTYSYSMGAFSSSFVSPPGASANPTVLGVVGDADLESGAFEQFLGPVQNGLATQAIVIVGDCSYANGNHQIWDQWFNLQQPIFSKIPNVGINGNHEVIRSSRGFCTENCVGYLRRAATPISKASADALRTYYSINVGLVHLVFQDDYMGSSEAIGSDAWLNEGETMLSWFKQDLSRVNRQVTPYVVVVKHNP
;
A
#
# COMPACT_ATOMS: atom_id res chain seq x y z
N MET A 1 -9.44 -6.41 18.04
CA MET A 1 -10.10 -5.14 18.39
C MET A 1 -10.37 -4.38 17.12
N VAL A 2 -11.58 -3.87 16.91
CA VAL A 2 -11.86 -2.92 15.84
C VAL A 2 -11.63 -1.52 16.44
N ALA A 3 -10.70 -0.75 15.88
CA ALA A 3 -10.45 0.61 16.33
C ALA A 3 -11.68 1.50 16.05
N CYS A 4 -12.05 2.35 17.00
CA CYS A 4 -13.00 3.43 16.77
C CYS A 4 -12.45 4.34 15.67
N PRO A 5 -13.26 4.78 14.69
CA PRO A 5 -12.78 5.68 13.65
C PRO A 5 -12.41 7.08 14.18
N ALA A 6 -11.52 7.78 13.48
CA ALA A 6 -11.08 9.14 13.82
C ALA A 6 -10.69 9.34 15.29
N THR A 7 -10.04 8.32 15.88
CA THR A 7 -9.70 8.27 17.31
C THR A 7 -8.19 8.19 17.48
N THR A 8 -7.65 8.95 18.44
CA THR A 8 -6.23 8.89 18.78
C THR A 8 -5.92 7.62 19.59
N TYR A 9 -4.95 6.85 19.13
CA TYR A 9 -4.41 5.68 19.80
C TYR A 9 -2.94 5.89 20.11
N SER A 10 -2.55 5.65 21.35
CA SER A 10 -1.14 5.55 21.75
C SER A 10 -0.71 4.08 21.75
N TYR A 11 0.53 3.83 21.34
CA TYR A 11 1.09 2.48 21.31
C TYR A 11 2.58 2.50 21.64
N SER A 12 3.09 1.34 22.07
CA SER A 12 4.51 1.14 22.38
C SER A 12 5.00 -0.18 21.80
N MET A 13 6.23 -0.19 21.31
CA MET A 13 6.94 -1.37 20.82
C MET A 13 8.37 -1.35 21.38
N GLY A 14 8.65 -2.19 22.37
CA GLY A 14 9.92 -2.11 23.11
C GLY A 14 10.08 -0.73 23.77
N ALA A 15 11.19 -0.05 23.47
CA ALA A 15 11.47 1.29 23.98
C ALA A 15 10.79 2.42 23.15
N PHE A 16 10.26 2.11 21.97
CA PHE A 16 9.59 3.10 21.12
C PHE A 16 8.14 3.32 21.57
N SER A 17 7.68 4.57 21.60
CA SER A 17 6.29 4.93 21.83
C SER A 17 5.86 6.04 20.88
N SER A 18 4.63 5.98 20.38
CA SER A 18 4.04 6.97 19.48
C SER A 18 2.52 6.98 19.63
N SER A 19 1.86 7.87 18.88
CA SER A 19 0.41 7.90 18.72
C SER A 19 0.03 8.17 17.27
N PHE A 20 -1.08 7.57 16.83
CA PHE A 20 -1.67 7.82 15.53
C PHE A 20 -3.17 8.09 15.67
N VAL A 21 -3.78 8.68 14.65
CA VAL A 21 -5.23 8.82 14.54
C VAL A 21 -5.73 7.74 13.58
N SER A 22 -6.68 6.91 14.02
CA SER A 22 -7.29 5.92 13.13
C SER A 22 -8.02 6.61 11.97
N PRO A 23 -8.03 6.03 10.76
CA PRO A 23 -8.77 6.59 9.65
C PRO A 23 -10.25 6.88 9.99
N PRO A 24 -10.87 7.90 9.37
CA PRO A 24 -12.27 8.15 9.58
C PRO A 24 -13.12 7.00 9.02
N GLY A 25 -14.31 6.83 9.59
CA GLY A 25 -15.34 5.99 9.01
C GLY A 25 -16.07 6.74 7.89
N ALA A 26 -17.23 6.24 7.47
CA ALA A 26 -18.11 6.96 6.57
C ALA A 26 -18.83 8.10 7.31
N SER A 27 -18.13 9.23 7.52
CA SER A 27 -18.70 10.46 8.08
C SER A 27 -18.53 11.64 7.12
N ALA A 28 -19.29 12.72 7.34
CA ALA A 28 -19.44 13.86 6.42
C ALA A 28 -18.21 14.78 6.27
N ASN A 29 -17.01 14.33 6.67
CA ASN A 29 -15.77 15.07 6.44
C ASN A 29 -15.05 14.51 5.19
N PRO A 30 -14.47 15.38 4.34
CA PRO A 30 -13.67 14.92 3.20
C PRO A 30 -12.59 13.93 3.65
N THR A 31 -12.40 12.90 2.84
CA THR A 31 -11.26 12.00 3.00
C THR A 31 -10.03 12.63 2.36
N VAL A 32 -8.93 12.75 3.11
CA VAL A 32 -7.68 13.34 2.64
C VAL A 32 -6.61 12.26 2.58
N LEU A 33 -6.22 11.91 1.36
CA LEU A 33 -5.19 10.93 1.06
C LEU A 33 -3.94 11.65 0.56
N GLY A 34 -2.79 11.36 1.17
CA GLY A 34 -1.49 11.70 0.61
C GLY A 34 -1.13 10.65 -0.43
N VAL A 35 -0.76 11.05 -1.64
CA VAL A 35 -0.42 10.11 -2.72
C VAL A 35 1.01 10.37 -3.16
N VAL A 36 1.80 9.31 -3.26
CA VAL A 36 3.19 9.34 -3.73
C VAL A 36 3.49 8.04 -4.46
N GLY A 37 4.25 8.09 -5.55
CA GLY A 37 4.86 6.93 -6.20
C GLY A 37 6.34 7.20 -6.37
N ASP A 38 7.13 6.16 -6.62
CA ASP A 38 8.55 6.32 -6.96
C ASP A 38 9.32 7.08 -5.86
N ALA A 39 9.01 6.77 -4.59
CA ALA A 39 9.40 7.60 -3.45
C ALA A 39 10.90 7.52 -3.14
N ASP A 40 11.51 6.37 -3.45
CA ASP A 40 12.93 6.08 -3.23
C ASP A 40 13.41 6.29 -1.78
N LEU A 41 14.70 6.04 -1.53
CA LEU A 41 15.39 6.39 -0.30
C LEU A 41 15.74 7.88 -0.29
N GLU A 42 14.74 8.74 -0.43
CA GLU A 42 14.89 10.19 -0.39
C GLU A 42 14.42 10.77 0.95
N SER A 43 15.27 11.64 1.53
CA SER A 43 14.90 12.40 2.73
C SER A 43 13.85 13.44 2.37
N GLY A 44 12.77 13.50 3.14
CA GLY A 44 11.71 14.49 2.94
C GLY A 44 10.60 14.07 1.96
N ALA A 45 10.71 12.91 1.30
CA ALA A 45 9.73 12.42 0.33
C ALA A 45 8.28 12.29 0.87
N PHE A 46 8.12 12.27 2.19
CA PHE A 46 6.83 12.14 2.87
C PHE A 46 6.52 13.33 3.81
N GLU A 47 7.44 14.29 3.98
CA GLU A 47 7.30 15.37 4.98
C GLU A 47 6.09 16.28 4.68
N GLN A 48 5.75 16.45 3.40
CA GLN A 48 4.58 17.22 2.96
C GLN A 48 3.26 16.69 3.54
N PHE A 49 3.20 15.42 3.98
CA PHE A 49 1.99 14.82 4.55
C PHE A 49 1.80 15.11 6.04
N LEU A 50 2.82 15.61 6.74
CA LEU A 50 2.72 15.99 8.15
C LEU A 50 1.94 17.28 8.36
N GLY A 51 1.94 18.18 7.36
CA GLY A 51 1.18 19.42 7.38
C GLY A 51 -0.27 19.22 6.94
N PRO A 52 -1.19 20.09 7.36
CA PRO A 52 -2.53 20.10 6.78
C PRO A 52 -2.50 20.56 5.32
N VAL A 53 -3.40 20.03 4.50
CA VAL A 53 -3.66 20.56 3.16
C VAL A 53 -4.38 21.91 3.23
N GLN A 54 -4.57 22.57 2.08
CA GLN A 54 -5.38 23.78 1.98
C GLN A 54 -6.75 23.53 2.65
N ASN A 55 -7.16 24.43 3.55
CA ASN A 55 -8.34 24.35 4.45
C ASN A 55 -8.13 23.61 5.79
N GLY A 56 -6.90 23.31 6.20
CA GLY A 56 -6.62 22.84 7.56
C GLY A 56 -6.93 21.35 7.80
N LEU A 57 -7.23 20.59 6.74
CA LEU A 57 -7.51 19.16 6.84
C LEU A 57 -6.18 18.38 6.90
N ALA A 58 -6.06 17.48 7.87
CA ALA A 58 -4.89 16.62 8.00
C ALA A 58 -4.95 15.41 7.05
N THR A 59 -3.79 14.95 6.58
CA THR A 59 -3.66 13.67 5.87
C THR A 59 -4.11 12.51 6.75
N GLN A 60 -5.01 11.66 6.25
CA GLN A 60 -5.62 10.56 7.01
C GLN A 60 -5.01 9.21 6.67
N ALA A 61 -4.46 9.05 5.46
CA ALA A 61 -3.66 7.91 5.05
C ALA A 61 -2.72 8.32 3.90
N ILE A 62 -1.59 7.62 3.79
CA ILE A 62 -0.64 7.75 2.68
C ILE A 62 -0.85 6.54 1.74
N VAL A 63 -0.94 6.81 0.45
CA VAL A 63 -1.10 5.83 -0.64
C VAL A 63 0.18 5.84 -1.45
N ILE A 64 0.95 4.74 -1.37
CA ILE A 64 2.19 4.53 -2.09
C ILE A 64 1.91 3.77 -3.39
N VAL A 65 2.15 4.41 -4.52
CA VAL A 65 1.77 3.95 -5.86
C VAL A 65 2.94 3.22 -6.54
N GLY A 66 3.45 2.18 -5.87
CA GLY A 66 4.59 1.40 -6.35
C GLY A 66 5.94 2.10 -6.21
N ASP A 67 7.00 1.31 -6.45
CA ASP A 67 8.40 1.69 -6.40
C ASP A 67 8.75 2.41 -5.09
N CYS A 68 8.69 1.64 -4.00
CA CYS A 68 8.78 2.15 -2.63
C CYS A 68 10.20 2.61 -2.29
N SER A 69 11.14 1.67 -2.23
CA SER A 69 12.47 1.91 -1.66
C SER A 69 13.61 1.70 -2.66
N TYR A 70 13.31 1.23 -3.87
CA TYR A 70 14.30 0.79 -4.86
C TYR A 70 15.35 -0.18 -4.29
N ALA A 71 14.95 -1.01 -3.33
CA ALA A 71 15.85 -1.97 -2.70
C ALA A 71 16.42 -2.95 -3.73
N ASN A 72 15.64 -3.32 -4.74
CA ASN A 72 16.13 -4.09 -5.89
C ASN A 72 16.91 -5.36 -5.47
N GLY A 73 16.40 -6.08 -4.47
CA GLY A 73 17.04 -7.27 -3.90
C GLY A 73 18.08 -7.00 -2.79
N ASN A 74 18.54 -5.75 -2.62
CA ASN A 74 19.34 -5.34 -1.47
C ASN A 74 18.45 -5.03 -0.26
N HIS A 75 18.14 -6.04 0.55
CA HIS A 75 17.23 -5.88 1.70
C HIS A 75 17.65 -4.83 2.72
N GLN A 76 18.93 -4.48 2.82
CA GLN A 76 19.37 -3.43 3.73
C GLN A 76 18.73 -2.07 3.39
N ILE A 77 18.44 -1.82 2.11
CA ILE A 77 17.79 -0.58 1.66
C ILE A 77 16.34 -0.50 2.15
N TRP A 78 15.62 -1.63 2.23
CA TRP A 78 14.29 -1.63 2.84
C TRP A 78 14.34 -1.16 4.30
N ASP A 79 15.30 -1.68 5.06
CA ASP A 79 15.43 -1.33 6.47
C ASP A 79 15.84 0.14 6.64
N GLN A 80 16.74 0.64 5.80
CA GLN A 80 17.09 2.07 5.74
C GLN A 80 15.89 2.95 5.40
N TRP A 81 15.08 2.54 4.44
CA TRP A 81 13.89 3.28 4.02
C TRP A 81 12.85 3.35 5.13
N PHE A 82 12.50 2.23 5.76
CA PHE A 82 11.57 2.26 6.90
C PHE A 82 12.12 3.06 8.09
N ASN A 83 13.43 3.00 8.36
CA ASN A 83 14.05 3.82 9.41
C ASN A 83 13.96 5.32 9.08
N LEU A 84 14.23 5.70 7.83
CA LEU A 84 14.14 7.08 7.37
C LEU A 84 12.69 7.62 7.48
N GLN A 85 11.69 6.82 7.08
CA GLN A 85 10.29 7.23 7.08
C GLN A 85 9.57 7.01 8.43
N GLN A 86 10.23 6.38 9.41
CA GLN A 86 9.68 6.07 10.73
C GLN A 86 9.02 7.28 11.45
N PRO A 87 9.54 8.52 11.38
CA PRO A 87 8.90 9.69 12.01
C PRO A 87 7.49 10.02 11.47
N ILE A 88 7.15 9.52 10.28
CA ILE A 88 5.90 9.77 9.56
C ILE A 88 5.01 8.53 9.61
N PHE A 89 5.54 7.36 9.23
CA PHE A 89 4.76 6.10 9.19
C PHE A 89 4.34 5.61 10.58
N SER A 90 4.97 6.09 11.65
CA SER A 90 4.53 5.83 13.04
C SER A 90 3.33 6.68 13.50
N LYS A 91 2.86 7.62 12.66
CA LYS A 91 1.78 8.57 12.99
C LYS A 91 0.65 8.57 11.96
N ILE A 92 0.98 8.35 10.69
CA ILE A 92 0.03 8.33 9.58
C ILE A 92 0.03 6.92 8.97
N PRO A 93 -1.12 6.24 8.88
CA PRO A 93 -1.18 4.92 8.26
C PRO A 93 -0.80 5.04 6.78
N ASN A 94 0.00 4.08 6.31
CA ASN A 94 0.37 3.97 4.90
C ASN A 94 -0.15 2.64 4.34
N VAL A 95 -0.57 2.69 3.09
CA VAL A 95 -1.01 1.56 2.26
C VAL A 95 -0.41 1.77 0.87
N GLY A 96 -0.36 0.74 0.04
CA GLY A 96 0.20 0.90 -1.29
C GLY A 96 0.06 -0.33 -2.16
N ILE A 97 0.70 -0.30 -3.32
CA ILE A 97 0.87 -1.44 -4.22
C ILE A 97 2.34 -1.58 -4.58
N ASN A 98 2.75 -2.72 -5.12
CA ASN A 98 4.09 -2.90 -5.69
C ASN A 98 4.22 -2.15 -7.03
N GLY A 99 5.44 -1.71 -7.33
CA GLY A 99 5.89 -1.37 -8.68
C GLY A 99 6.82 -2.44 -9.26
N ASN A 100 7.56 -2.09 -10.31
CA ASN A 100 8.55 -3.00 -10.91
C ASN A 100 9.76 -3.20 -10.00
N HIS A 101 10.17 -2.19 -9.24
CA HIS A 101 11.34 -2.28 -8.34
C HIS A 101 11.09 -3.16 -7.10
N GLU A 102 9.84 -3.52 -6.84
CA GLU A 102 9.48 -4.55 -5.87
C GLU A 102 9.51 -5.96 -6.45
N VAL A 103 9.56 -6.14 -7.78
CA VAL A 103 9.49 -7.45 -8.45
C VAL A 103 10.88 -7.88 -8.94
N ILE A 104 11.59 -8.62 -8.11
CA ILE A 104 12.98 -9.02 -8.40
C ILE A 104 13.01 -10.30 -9.22
N ARG A 105 12.96 -10.16 -10.55
CA ARG A 105 13.25 -11.26 -11.48
C ARG A 105 14.75 -11.45 -11.69
N SER A 106 15.46 -10.33 -11.87
CA SER A 106 16.91 -10.28 -12.00
C SER A 106 17.41 -8.95 -11.45
N SER A 107 18.32 -8.97 -10.47
CA SER A 107 19.01 -7.78 -9.98
C SER A 107 20.49 -8.09 -9.78
N ARG A 108 21.34 -7.09 -10.01
CA ARG A 108 22.81 -7.27 -10.01
C ARG A 108 23.29 -7.69 -8.63
N GLY A 109 23.71 -8.95 -8.50
CA GLY A 109 24.26 -9.49 -7.26
C GLY A 109 23.22 -10.02 -6.28
N PHE A 110 21.94 -10.08 -6.66
CA PHE A 110 20.85 -10.58 -5.82
C PHE A 110 20.04 -11.65 -6.54
N CYS A 111 19.57 -12.64 -5.78
CA CYS A 111 18.74 -13.73 -6.30
C CYS A 111 17.33 -13.24 -6.67
N THR A 112 16.66 -13.99 -7.53
CA THR A 112 15.23 -13.80 -7.81
C THR A 112 14.41 -13.97 -6.52
N GLU A 113 13.52 -13.01 -6.26
CA GLU A 113 12.58 -13.09 -5.13
C GLU A 113 11.16 -12.60 -5.47
N ASN A 114 10.90 -12.19 -6.71
CA ASN A 114 9.62 -11.60 -7.11
C ASN A 114 9.24 -10.46 -6.14
N CYS A 115 7.99 -10.41 -5.66
CA CYS A 115 7.47 -9.38 -4.75
C CYS A 115 7.62 -9.70 -3.26
N VAL A 116 8.47 -10.68 -2.87
CA VAL A 116 8.60 -11.12 -1.47
C VAL A 116 9.05 -9.99 -0.55
N GLY A 117 10.01 -9.15 -0.98
CA GLY A 117 10.47 -8.01 -0.20
C GLY A 117 9.33 -7.07 0.23
N TYR A 118 8.45 -6.75 -0.71
CA TYR A 118 7.24 -5.95 -0.48
C TYR A 118 6.24 -6.68 0.43
N LEU A 119 5.86 -7.92 0.10
CA LEU A 119 4.85 -8.70 0.83
C LEU A 119 5.22 -8.93 2.32
N ARG A 120 6.51 -8.95 2.65
CA ARG A 120 6.98 -9.17 4.02
C ARG A 120 7.03 -7.89 4.86
N ARG A 121 6.97 -6.71 4.24
CA ARG A 121 7.22 -5.43 4.92
C ARG A 121 6.08 -4.43 4.79
N ALA A 122 5.33 -4.46 3.69
CA ALA A 122 4.19 -3.59 3.48
C ALA A 122 3.06 -3.93 4.46
N ALA A 123 2.54 -2.93 5.17
CA ALA A 123 1.43 -3.08 6.10
C ALA A 123 0.09 -3.06 5.34
N THR A 124 -0.30 -4.19 4.77
CA THR A 124 -1.49 -4.32 3.91
C THR A 124 -2.48 -5.37 4.47
N PRO A 125 -3.76 -5.33 4.05
CA PRO A 125 -4.73 -6.38 4.39
C PRO A 125 -4.60 -7.63 3.48
N ILE A 126 -3.48 -7.79 2.76
CA ILE A 126 -3.23 -8.96 1.90
C ILE A 126 -3.30 -10.22 2.77
N SER A 127 -4.14 -11.16 2.35
CA SER A 127 -4.29 -12.43 3.08
C SER A 127 -2.99 -13.26 2.99
N LYS A 128 -2.73 -14.09 4.00
CA LYS A 128 -1.60 -15.03 3.95
C LYS A 128 -1.61 -15.89 2.67
N ALA A 129 -2.79 -16.35 2.24
CA ALA A 129 -2.92 -17.15 1.02
C ALA A 129 -2.55 -16.35 -0.24
N SER A 130 -2.97 -15.08 -0.32
CA SER A 130 -2.59 -14.19 -1.42
C SER A 130 -1.08 -13.92 -1.42
N ALA A 131 -0.50 -13.63 -0.25
CA ALA A 131 0.94 -13.39 -0.11
C ALA A 131 1.78 -14.64 -0.44
N ASP A 132 1.36 -15.82 0.03
CA ASP A 132 2.03 -17.09 -0.30
C ASP A 132 1.95 -17.41 -1.81
N ALA A 133 0.91 -16.92 -2.49
CA ALA A 133 0.73 -16.99 -3.94
C ALA A 133 1.33 -15.80 -4.71
N LEU A 134 2.15 -14.95 -4.06
CA LEU A 134 2.78 -13.76 -4.66
C LEU A 134 1.81 -12.73 -5.25
N ARG A 135 0.58 -12.67 -4.74
CA ARG A 135 -0.46 -11.72 -5.16
C ARG A 135 -0.51 -10.53 -4.22
N THR A 136 -0.34 -9.34 -4.76
CA THR A 136 -0.26 -8.09 -4.00
C THR A 136 -1.52 -7.23 -4.08
N TYR A 137 -2.47 -7.55 -4.97
CA TYR A 137 -3.71 -6.78 -5.11
C TYR A 137 -4.65 -6.97 -3.92
N TYR A 138 -5.33 -5.90 -3.52
CA TYR A 138 -6.32 -5.88 -2.44
C TYR A 138 -7.17 -4.60 -2.52
N SER A 139 -8.19 -4.50 -1.67
CA SER A 139 -8.97 -3.28 -1.48
C SER A 139 -9.09 -2.91 -0.01
N ILE A 140 -9.30 -1.62 0.27
CA ILE A 140 -9.53 -1.10 1.63
C ILE A 140 -10.37 0.16 1.58
N ASN A 141 -11.22 0.36 2.59
CA ASN A 141 -11.95 1.60 2.76
C ASN A 141 -11.18 2.56 3.66
N VAL A 142 -11.04 3.81 3.22
CA VAL A 142 -10.52 4.92 4.01
C VAL A 142 -11.54 6.05 3.91
N GLY A 143 -12.23 6.35 5.02
CA GLY A 143 -13.32 7.33 5.01
C GLY A 143 -14.40 7.04 3.96
N LEU A 144 -14.56 7.97 3.02
CA LEU A 144 -15.52 7.95 1.92
C LEU A 144 -14.99 7.25 0.65
N VAL A 145 -13.76 6.75 0.67
CA VAL A 145 -13.07 6.20 -0.50
C VAL A 145 -12.88 4.69 -0.34
N HIS A 146 -13.37 3.93 -1.32
CA HIS A 146 -12.98 2.54 -1.54
C HIS A 146 -11.76 2.52 -2.47
N LEU A 147 -10.59 2.24 -1.89
CA LEU A 147 -9.33 2.12 -2.61
C LEU A 147 -9.17 0.68 -3.11
N VAL A 148 -8.89 0.53 -4.39
CA VAL A 148 -8.60 -0.77 -5.02
C VAL A 148 -7.19 -0.73 -5.58
N PHE A 149 -6.32 -1.60 -5.09
CA PHE A 149 -4.93 -1.69 -5.51
C PHE A 149 -4.78 -2.83 -6.52
N GLN A 150 -4.42 -2.51 -7.76
CA GLN A 150 -4.20 -3.47 -8.84
C GLN A 150 -2.71 -3.69 -9.07
N ASP A 151 -2.33 -4.96 -9.19
CA ASP A 151 -0.96 -5.38 -9.44
C ASP A 151 -0.67 -5.40 -10.95
N ASP A 152 0.07 -4.40 -11.45
CA ASP A 152 0.51 -4.36 -12.86
C ASP A 152 1.52 -5.46 -13.20
N TYR A 153 2.10 -6.10 -12.19
CA TYR A 153 3.16 -7.10 -12.30
C TYR A 153 2.69 -8.48 -11.82
N MET A 154 1.38 -8.73 -11.89
CA MET A 154 0.77 -10.02 -11.56
C MET A 154 1.40 -11.16 -12.36
N GLY A 155 1.46 -12.36 -11.76
CA GLY A 155 2.14 -13.49 -12.39
C GLY A 155 3.64 -13.24 -12.59
N SER A 156 4.25 -12.43 -11.72
CA SER A 156 5.68 -12.12 -11.78
C SER A 156 6.59 -13.35 -11.68
N SER A 157 6.12 -14.49 -11.18
CA SER A 157 6.85 -15.78 -11.22
C SER A 157 6.76 -16.50 -12.56
N GLU A 158 5.83 -16.12 -13.43
CA GLU A 158 5.46 -16.85 -14.63
C GLU A 158 6.06 -16.24 -15.91
N ALA A 159 6.20 -17.06 -16.95
CA ALA A 159 6.55 -16.57 -18.28
C ALA A 159 5.39 -15.74 -18.84
N ILE A 160 5.67 -14.51 -19.29
CA ILE A 160 4.67 -13.60 -19.85
C ILE A 160 3.98 -14.28 -21.05
N GLY A 161 2.65 -14.28 -21.06
CA GLY A 161 1.84 -14.91 -22.11
C GLY A 161 1.67 -16.43 -21.99
N SER A 162 2.27 -17.08 -20.98
CA SER A 162 1.95 -18.48 -20.67
C SER A 162 0.54 -18.63 -20.09
N ASP A 163 -0.01 -19.84 -20.15
CA ASP A 163 -1.31 -20.15 -19.56
C ASP A 163 -1.36 -19.82 -18.05
N ALA A 164 -0.27 -20.04 -17.33
CA ALA A 164 -0.16 -19.70 -15.91
C ALA A 164 -0.23 -18.18 -15.68
N TRP A 165 0.48 -17.40 -16.50
CA TRP A 165 0.43 -15.93 -16.44
C TRP A 165 -0.97 -15.38 -16.78
N LEU A 166 -1.60 -15.91 -17.84
CA LEU A 166 -2.96 -15.54 -18.21
C LEU A 166 -3.97 -15.89 -17.11
N ASN A 167 -3.80 -17.05 -16.46
CA ASN A 167 -4.65 -17.46 -15.34
C ASN A 167 -4.51 -16.54 -14.12
N GLU A 168 -3.32 -16.00 -13.83
CA GLU A 168 -3.16 -14.98 -12.79
C GLU A 168 -3.91 -13.69 -13.13
N GLY A 169 -3.85 -13.26 -14.40
CA GLY A 169 -4.63 -12.12 -14.90
C GLY A 169 -6.14 -12.31 -14.75
N GLU A 170 -6.67 -13.47 -15.17
CA GLU A 170 -8.09 -13.82 -15.00
C GLU A 170 -8.49 -13.93 -13.53
N THR A 171 -7.61 -14.45 -12.68
CA THR A 171 -7.84 -14.52 -11.23
C THR A 171 -7.97 -13.13 -10.63
N MET A 172 -7.05 -12.21 -10.96
CA MET A 172 -7.13 -10.82 -10.51
C MET A 172 -8.38 -10.11 -11.05
N LEU A 173 -8.73 -10.32 -12.32
CA LEU A 173 -9.94 -9.74 -12.93
C LEU A 173 -11.21 -10.23 -12.25
N SER A 174 -11.29 -11.52 -11.94
CA SER A 174 -12.42 -12.13 -11.22
C SER A 174 -12.55 -11.55 -9.82
N TRP A 175 -11.44 -11.45 -9.08
CA TRP A 175 -11.38 -10.79 -7.79
C TRP A 175 -11.86 -9.33 -7.87
N PHE A 176 -11.36 -8.57 -8.85
CA PHE A 176 -11.70 -7.16 -9.03
C PHE A 176 -13.20 -6.95 -9.27
N LYS A 177 -13.80 -7.76 -10.14
CA LYS A 177 -15.26 -7.75 -10.38
C LYS A 177 -16.04 -8.06 -9.10
N GLN A 178 -15.58 -9.04 -8.32
CA GLN A 178 -16.22 -9.40 -7.06
C GLN A 178 -16.10 -8.30 -6.01
N ASP A 179 -14.94 -7.68 -5.88
CA ASP A 179 -14.68 -6.57 -4.97
C ASP A 179 -15.59 -5.38 -5.27
N LEU A 180 -15.63 -4.94 -6.54
CA LEU A 180 -16.48 -3.84 -6.98
C LEU A 180 -17.98 -4.13 -6.77
N SER A 181 -18.42 -5.39 -6.90
CA SER A 181 -19.82 -5.77 -6.67
C SER A 181 -20.27 -5.58 -5.22
N ARG A 182 -19.34 -5.51 -4.27
CA ARG A 182 -19.59 -5.36 -2.83
C ARG A 182 -19.54 -3.90 -2.36
N VAL A 183 -19.17 -2.96 -3.23
CA VAL A 183 -19.06 -1.55 -2.87
C VAL A 183 -20.44 -0.95 -2.60
N ASN A 184 -20.68 -0.54 -1.36
CA ASN A 184 -21.84 0.26 -1.02
C ASN A 184 -21.53 1.75 -1.22
N ARG A 185 -22.00 2.33 -2.33
CA ARG A 185 -21.77 3.73 -2.69
C ARG A 185 -22.46 4.75 -1.77
N GLN A 186 -23.35 4.32 -0.88
CA GLN A 186 -23.88 5.18 0.20
C GLN A 186 -22.89 5.32 1.37
N VAL A 187 -21.94 4.39 1.51
CA VAL A 187 -20.90 4.38 2.55
C VAL A 187 -19.58 4.92 1.98
N THR A 188 -19.15 4.40 0.83
CA THR A 188 -17.97 4.85 0.08
C THR A 188 -18.39 5.38 -1.29
N PRO A 189 -18.83 6.65 -1.39
CA PRO A 189 -19.28 7.23 -2.65
C PRO A 189 -18.17 7.31 -3.70
N TYR A 190 -16.89 7.27 -3.32
CA TYR A 190 -15.76 7.28 -4.24
C TYR A 190 -15.11 5.91 -4.35
N VAL A 191 -14.81 5.49 -5.57
CA VAL A 191 -14.00 4.30 -5.87
C VAL A 191 -12.77 4.79 -6.63
N VAL A 192 -11.59 4.47 -6.13
CA VAL A 192 -10.31 4.88 -6.72
C VAL A 192 -9.47 3.64 -6.94
N VAL A 193 -9.09 3.42 -8.20
CA VAL A 193 -8.16 2.35 -8.58
C VAL A 193 -6.75 2.92 -8.54
N VAL A 194 -5.86 2.22 -7.84
CA VAL A 194 -4.45 2.56 -7.67
C VAL A 194 -3.64 1.46 -8.36
N LYS A 195 -2.82 1.86 -9.32
CA LYS A 195 -1.89 1.01 -10.05
C LYS A 195 -0.62 1.82 -10.31
N HIS A 196 0.51 1.16 -10.49
CA HIS A 196 1.80 1.81 -10.65
C HIS A 196 2.04 2.28 -12.09
N ASN A 197 1.78 1.41 -13.07
CA ASN A 197 1.95 1.72 -14.48
C ASN A 197 0.73 2.52 -15.01
N PRO A 198 0.89 3.73 -15.59
CA PRO A 198 -0.22 4.58 -16.04
C PRO A 198 -1.06 4.00 -17.18
#